data_AF-A0A384LCK3-F1
#
_entry.id   AF-A0A384LCK3-F1
#
_cell.length_a   1.000
_cell.length_b   1.000
_cell.length_c   1.000
_cell.angle_alpha   90.00
_cell.angle_beta   90.00
_cell.angle_gamma   90.00
#
_symmetry.space_group_name_H-M   'P 1'
#
loop_
_entity.id
_entity.type
_entity.pdbx_description
1 polymer ?
#
loop_
_entity_poly.entity_id
_entity_poly.type
_entity_poly.pdbx_seq_one_letter_code
_entity_poly.pdbx_strand_id
1 'polypeptide(L)' 'MSATTTDDYEFTCSQCGEGFAVNGGMRAAVLERGCPICGSPVSADAFDPCPA' A
#
# COMPACT_ATOMS: atom_id res chain seq x y z
N MET A 1 3.96 -14.12 -23.40
CA MET A 1 3.00 -13.09 -22.95
C MET A 1 2.99 -13.12 -21.43
N SER A 2 3.70 -12.19 -20.77
CA SER A 2 3.65 -12.01 -19.31
C SER A 2 4.06 -10.59 -18.99
N ALA A 3 3.07 -9.72 -18.83
CA ALA A 3 3.16 -8.54 -18.01
C ALA A 3 1.78 -8.43 -17.37
N THR A 4 1.54 -9.25 -16.34
CA THR A 4 0.53 -8.88 -15.36
C THR A 4 0.98 -7.52 -14.86
N THR A 5 0.25 -6.49 -15.25
CA THR A 5 0.50 -5.09 -14.90
C THR A 5 0.36 -4.95 -13.39
N THR A 6 1.44 -5.27 -12.69
CA THR A 6 1.58 -5.12 -11.26
C THR A 6 1.93 -3.66 -11.01
N ASP A 7 0.90 -2.84 -10.87
CA ASP A 7 1.01 -1.51 -10.28
C ASP A 7 1.26 -1.74 -8.77
N ASP A 8 2.50 -2.16 -8.48
CA ASP A 8 3.00 -2.43 -7.15
C ASP A 8 3.30 -1.09 -6.47
N TYR A 9 2.62 -0.85 -5.36
CA TYR A 9 2.93 0.23 -4.44
C TYR A 9 3.64 -0.35 -3.24
N GLU A 10 4.65 0.35 -2.76
CA GLU A 10 5.22 0.10 -1.44
C GLU A 10 4.39 0.87 -0.43
N PHE A 11 3.61 0.14 0.36
CA PHE A 11 2.93 0.74 1.52
C PHE A 11 3.91 0.81 2.68
N THR A 12 4.00 1.94 3.37
CA THR A 12 4.70 2.09 4.65
C THR A 12 3.85 2.86 5.66
N CYS A 13 3.48 2.21 6.76
CA CYS A 13 2.68 2.85 7.80
C CYS A 13 3.54 3.77 8.68
N SER A 14 3.21 5.06 8.75
CA SER A 14 3.92 6.04 9.59
C SER A 14 3.67 5.87 11.10
N GLN A 15 2.72 5.03 11.51
CA GLN A 15 2.36 4.83 12.91
C GLN A 15 3.09 3.62 13.53
N CYS A 16 3.05 2.47 12.85
CA CYS A 16 3.76 1.27 13.31
C CYS A 16 5.11 1.05 12.62
N GLY A 17 5.39 1.74 11.51
CA GLY A 17 6.60 1.55 10.71
C GLY A 17 6.57 0.31 9.82
N GLU A 18 5.40 -0.35 9.67
CA GLU A 18 5.31 -1.57 8.89
C GLU A 18 5.18 -1.26 7.39
N GLY A 19 6.05 -1.87 6.59
CA GLY A 19 6.08 -1.67 5.14
C GLY A 19 6.00 -2.98 4.35
N PHE A 20 5.19 -2.99 3.29
CA PHE A 20 4.99 -4.14 2.42
C PHE A 20 4.49 -3.74 1.02
N ALA A 21 4.76 -4.58 0.03
CA ALA A 21 4.27 -4.38 -1.33
C ALA A 21 2.76 -4.69 -1.40
N VAL A 22 2.00 -3.74 -1.96
CA VAL A 22 0.57 -3.84 -2.18
C VAL A 22 0.25 -3.53 -3.62
N ASN A 23 -0.71 -4.27 -4.19
CA ASN A 23 -1.29 -3.90 -5.48
C ASN A 23 -2.34 -2.80 -5.31
N GLY A 24 -2.76 -2.17 -6.41
CA GLY A 24 -3.77 -1.10 -6.41
C GLY A 24 -5.09 -1.46 -5.70
N GLY A 25 -5.54 -2.72 -5.77
CA GLY A 25 -6.74 -3.16 -5.05
C GLY A 25 -6.54 -3.23 -3.53
N MET A 26 -5.37 -3.72 -3.10
CA MET A 26 -5.00 -3.79 -1.68
C MET A 26 -4.74 -2.39 -1.12
N ARG A 27 -4.14 -1.48 -1.90
CA ARG A 27 -4.00 -0.06 -1.56
C ARG A 27 -5.35 0.60 -1.28
N ALA A 28 -6.35 0.42 -2.15
CA ALA A 28 -7.69 0.98 -1.94
C ALA A 28 -8.32 0.45 -0.64
N ALA A 29 -8.22 -0.85 -0.38
CA ALA A 29 -8.75 -1.44 0.84
C ALA A 29 -8.05 -0.90 2.11
N VAL A 30 -6.74 -0.70 2.07
CA VAL A 30 -5.97 -0.13 3.21
C VAL A 30 -6.28 1.36 3.40
N LEU A 31 -6.55 2.12 2.33
CA LEU A 31 -7.01 3.50 2.44
C LEU A 31 -8.42 3.61 3.04
N GLU A 32 -9.33 2.73 2.67
CA GLU A 32 -10.69 2.72 3.21
C GLU A 32 -10.75 2.21 4.66
N ARG A 33 -9.98 1.18 4.99
CA ARG A 33 -10.02 0.50 6.29
C ARG A 33 -8.98 0.99 7.29
N GLY A 34 -7.93 1.64 6.83
CA GLY A 34 -6.73 1.92 7.61
C GLY A 34 -5.72 0.76 7.58
N CYS A 35 -4.64 0.92 8.35
CA CYS A 35 -3.54 -0.03 8.38
C CYS A 35 -4.03 -1.38 8.94
N PRO A 36 -3.83 -2.52 8.24
CA PRO A 36 -4.32 -3.82 8.70
C PRO A 36 -3.63 -4.32 9.98
N ILE A 37 -2.55 -3.67 10.40
CA ILE A 37 -1.69 -4.07 11.51
C ILE A 37 -2.09 -3.36 12.79
N CYS A 38 -2.13 -2.03 12.75
CA CYS A 38 -2.39 -1.19 13.91
C CYS A 38 -3.78 -0.53 13.87
N GLY A 39 -4.52 -0.65 12.77
CA GLY A 39 -5.83 -0.02 12.58
C GLY A 39 -5.79 1.50 12.45
N SER A 40 -4.59 2.09 12.38
CA SER A 40 -4.47 3.54 12.26
C SER A 40 -4.93 4.03 10.88
N PRO A 41 -5.50 5.25 10.79
CA PRO A 41 -5.87 5.83 9.52
C PRO A 41 -4.63 5.98 8.64
N VAL A 42 -4.77 5.64 7.36
CA VAL A 42 -3.67 5.75 6.40
C VAL A 42 -4.09 6.65 5.24
N SER A 43 -3.15 7.44 4.75
CA SER A 43 -3.33 8.36 3.63
C SER A 43 -2.61 7.84 2.39
N ALA A 44 -2.97 8.39 1.22
CA ALA A 44 -2.36 8.05 -0.06
C ALA A 44 -0.84 8.25 -0.09
N ASP A 45 -0.32 9.17 0.72
CA ASP A 45 1.10 9.49 0.89
C ASP A 45 1.91 8.36 1.57
N ALA A 46 1.24 7.39 2.21
CA ALA A 46 1.89 6.22 2.77
C ALA A 46 2.19 5.14 1.72
N PHE A 47 1.88 5.40 0.45
CA PHE A 47 2.08 4.47 -0.66
C PHE A 47 3.03 5.09 -1.67
N ASP A 48 4.20 4.50 -1.82
CA ASP A 48 5.19 4.88 -2.82
C ASP A 48 5.00 4.03 -4.08
N PRO A 49 4.91 4.60 -5.29
CA PRO A 49 4.88 3.79 -6.51
C PRO A 49 6.25 3.13 -6.73
N CYS A 50 6.29 1.84 -7.02
CA CYS A 50 7.55 1.19 -7.40
C CYS A 50 8.07 1.86 -8.69
N PRO A 51 9.22 2.57 -8.67
CA PRO A 51 9.76 3.15 -9.88
C PRO A 51 10.23 2.02 -10.79
N ALA A 52 9.60 1.93 -11.97
CA ALA A 52 9.94 0.97 -13.01
C ALA A 52 11.38 1.08 -13.51
#